data_AF-A0ABD6DB40-F1
#
_entry.id   AF-A0ABD6DB40-F1
#
_cell.length_a   1.000
_cell.length_b   1.000
_cell.length_c   1.000
_cell.angle_alpha   90.00
_cell.angle_beta   90.00
_cell.angle_gamma   90.00
#
_symmetry.space_group_name_H-M   'P 1'
#
loop_
_entity.id
_entity.type
_entity.pdbx_description
1 polymer ?
#
loop_
_entity_poly.entity_id
_entity_poly.type
_entity_poly.pdbx_seq_one_letter_code
_entity_poly.pdbx_strand_id
1 'polypeptide(L)'
;MSQFANVDFTMRQSGKWMSIWDDRTLEILSMEGPKTPSKISERDNIRVGSSNISRRLSKLADHNLVDHLGNGVYRITDSGHAYLAGKLDTGDSENT
;
A
#
# COMPACT_ATOMS: atom_id res chain seq x y z
N MET A 1 -19.11 -30.01 0.34
CA MET A 1 -19.18 -28.54 0.48
C MET A 1 -17.76 -28.02 0.51
N SER A 2 -17.21 -27.61 -0.64
CA SER A 2 -15.95 -26.85 -0.66
C SER A 2 -16.33 -25.42 -0.96
N GLN A 3 -16.39 -24.62 0.11
CA GLN A 3 -16.73 -23.22 0.09
C GLN A 3 -15.48 -22.44 -0.34
N PHE A 4 -15.06 -22.60 -1.60
CA PHE A 4 -14.27 -21.57 -2.25
C PHE A 4 -15.25 -20.43 -2.50
N ALA A 5 -15.47 -19.61 -1.48
CA ALA A 5 -16.14 -18.33 -1.65
C ALA A 5 -15.48 -17.65 -2.85
N ASN A 6 -16.31 -17.25 -3.82
CA ASN A 6 -15.90 -16.34 -4.89
C ASN A 6 -15.12 -15.21 -4.23
N VAL A 7 -13.79 -15.27 -4.31
CA VAL A 7 -12.96 -14.15 -3.91
C VAL A 7 -13.16 -13.18 -5.06
N ASP A 8 -14.17 -12.32 -4.94
CA ASP A 8 -14.35 -11.19 -5.83
C ASP A 8 -13.11 -10.31 -5.66
N PHE A 9 -12.05 -10.64 -6.39
CA PHE A 9 -10.90 -9.77 -6.62
C PHE A 9 -11.40 -8.66 -7.53
N THR A 10 -12.14 -7.72 -6.94
CA THR A 10 -12.52 -6.49 -7.61
C THR A 10 -11.27 -5.70 -7.95
N MET A 11 -11.28 -5.02 -9.10
CA MET A 11 -10.14 -4.18 -9.50
C MET A 11 -9.85 -3.14 -8.41
N ARG A 12 -8.56 -2.89 -8.14
CA ARG A 12 -8.14 -1.84 -7.21
C ARG A 12 -8.65 -0.48 -7.69
N GLN A 13 -9.21 0.28 -6.78
CA GLN A 13 -9.75 1.61 -7.04
C GLN A 13 -8.70 2.65 -6.60
N SER A 14 -7.73 2.89 -7.49
CA SER A 14 -6.56 3.75 -7.19
C SER A 14 -6.89 5.23 -7.39
N GLY A 15 -6.63 6.04 -6.36
CA GLY A 15 -6.73 7.48 -6.46
C GLY A 15 -5.69 8.11 -7.39
N LYS A 16 -6.04 9.27 -7.98
CA LYS A 16 -5.17 10.02 -8.92
C LYS A 16 -3.81 10.39 -8.32
N TRP A 17 -3.71 10.40 -6.99
CA TRP A 17 -2.51 10.75 -6.23
C TRP A 17 -1.51 9.60 -6.11
N MET A 18 -1.94 8.37 -6.42
CA MET A 18 -1.14 7.15 -6.38
C MET A 18 -0.23 6.99 -7.61
N SER A 19 0.77 6.15 -7.44
CA SER A 19 1.76 5.75 -8.44
C SER A 19 1.94 4.24 -8.35
N ILE A 20 2.56 3.64 -9.36
CA ILE A 20 2.85 2.20 -9.35
C ILE A 20 3.68 1.76 -8.13
N TRP A 21 4.49 2.66 -7.55
CA TRP A 21 5.32 2.36 -6.39
C TRP A 21 4.53 2.21 -5.10
N ASP A 22 3.33 2.78 -5.02
CA ASP A 22 2.45 2.64 -3.85
C ASP A 22 1.88 1.23 -3.79
N ASP A 23 1.36 0.72 -4.91
CA ASP A 23 0.90 -0.66 -5.04
C ASP A 23 2.00 -1.65 -4.67
N ARG A 24 3.21 -1.48 -5.24
CA ARG A 24 4.34 -2.37 -4.92
C ARG A 24 4.74 -2.29 -3.46
N THR A 25 4.73 -1.09 -2.88
CA THR A 25 5.04 -0.90 -1.46
C THR A 25 4.01 -1.59 -0.56
N LEU A 26 2.72 -1.44 -0.84
CA LEU A 26 1.64 -2.10 -0.11
C LEU A 26 1.71 -3.62 -0.26
N GLU A 27 1.98 -4.14 -1.47
CA GLU A 27 2.19 -5.56 -1.73
C GLU A 27 3.34 -6.13 -0.89
N ILE A 28 4.50 -5.44 -0.87
CA ILE A 28 5.66 -5.85 -0.09
C ILE A 28 5.33 -5.86 1.41
N LEU A 29 4.68 -4.81 1.92
CA LEU A 29 4.30 -4.74 3.34
C LEU A 29 3.28 -5.80 3.73
N SER A 30 2.34 -6.13 2.84
CA SER A 30 1.35 -7.18 3.02
C SER A 30 1.98 -8.57 3.05
N MET A 31 2.89 -8.85 2.11
CA MET A 31 3.51 -10.17 1.97
C MET A 31 4.61 -10.44 2.98
N GLU A 32 5.42 -9.42 3.28
CA GLU A 32 6.68 -9.59 4.00
C GLU A 32 6.71 -8.87 5.36
N GLY A 33 5.60 -8.25 5.76
CA GLY A 33 5.46 -7.55 7.03
C GLY A 33 6.16 -6.18 7.09
N PRO A 34 6.29 -5.60 8.30
CA PRO A 34 6.78 -4.24 8.48
C PRO A 34 8.21 -4.03 7.97
N LYS A 35 8.46 -2.91 7.27
CA LYS A 35 9.77 -2.58 6.69
C LYS A 35 10.08 -1.10 6.69
N THR A 36 11.38 -0.79 6.56
CA THR A 36 11.87 0.57 6.31
C THR A 36 11.90 0.89 4.82
N PRO A 37 11.91 2.18 4.42
CA PRO A 37 12.04 2.60 3.02
C PRO A 37 13.25 1.97 2.32
N SER A 38 14.38 1.87 3.00
CA SER A 38 15.59 1.24 2.46
C SER A 38 15.38 -0.23 2.13
N LYS A 39 14.73 -0.98 3.03
CA LYS A 39 14.44 -2.41 2.80
C LYS A 39 13.41 -2.65 1.70
N ILE A 40 12.48 -1.74 1.50
CA ILE A 40 11.55 -1.80 0.37
C ILE A 40 12.29 -1.51 -0.95
N SER A 41 13.18 -0.50 -0.97
CA SER A 41 13.93 -0.14 -2.19
C SER A 41 14.95 -1.19 -2.67
N GLU A 42 15.30 -2.16 -1.81
CA GLU A 42 16.16 -3.29 -2.16
C GLU A 42 15.44 -4.38 -2.98
N ARG A 43 14.12 -4.28 -3.22
CA ARG A 43 13.35 -5.28 -3.97
C ARG A 43 13.48 -5.10 -5.48
N ASP A 44 13.64 -6.20 -6.22
CA ASP A 44 13.84 -6.19 -7.68
C ASP A 44 12.70 -5.55 -8.49
N ASN A 45 11.49 -5.56 -7.94
CA ASN A 45 10.30 -4.94 -8.53
C ASN A 45 10.15 -3.46 -8.14
N ILE A 46 11.08 -2.87 -7.41
CA ILE A 46 11.15 -1.44 -7.08
C ILE A 46 12.29 -0.80 -7.87
N ARG A 47 11.98 0.22 -8.67
CA ARG A 47 12.96 0.91 -9.54
C ARG A 47 13.24 2.34 -9.09
N VAL A 48 12.97 2.65 -7.82
CA VAL A 48 13.22 3.96 -7.20
C VAL A 48 13.94 3.79 -5.87
N GLY A 49 14.76 4.77 -5.51
CA GLY A 49 15.53 4.74 -4.27
C GLY A 49 14.69 4.97 -3.01
N SER A 50 15.29 4.69 -1.86
CA SER A 50 14.69 4.82 -0.52
C SER A 50 14.06 6.19 -0.25
N SER A 51 14.66 7.29 -0.73
CA SER A 51 14.10 8.64 -0.58
C SER A 51 12.79 8.86 -1.33
N ASN A 52 12.55 8.14 -2.43
CA ASN A 52 11.26 8.18 -3.14
C ASN A 52 10.23 7.35 -2.38
N ILE A 53 10.62 6.12 -1.99
CA ILE A 53 9.79 5.24 -1.15
C ILE A 53 9.37 5.91 0.15
N SER A 54 10.27 6.64 0.82
CA SER A 54 9.95 7.36 2.05
C SER A 54 8.85 8.41 1.82
N ARG A 55 8.91 9.17 0.70
CA ARG A 55 7.85 10.13 0.36
C ARG A 55 6.53 9.44 0.05
N ARG A 56 6.56 8.29 -0.62
CA ARG A 56 5.37 7.48 -0.91
C ARG A 56 4.76 6.92 0.38
N LEU A 57 5.56 6.38 1.29
CA LEU A 57 5.11 5.89 2.59
C LEU A 57 4.46 6.98 3.45
N SER A 58 5.01 8.19 3.47
CA SER A 58 4.36 9.32 4.13
C SER A 58 2.99 9.59 3.53
N LYS A 59 2.88 9.63 2.20
CA LYS A 59 1.59 9.85 1.53
C LYS A 59 0.60 8.72 1.78
N LEU A 60 1.05 7.45 1.74
CA LEU A 60 0.23 6.30 2.10
C LEU A 60 -0.28 6.38 3.54
N ALA A 61 0.53 6.89 4.47
CA ALA A 61 0.12 7.11 5.85
C ALA A 61 -0.91 8.24 5.98
N ASP A 62 -0.77 9.32 5.21
CA ASP A 62 -1.78 10.41 5.16
C ASP A 62 -3.16 9.89 4.71
N HIS A 63 -3.18 8.85 3.86
CA HIS A 63 -4.40 8.15 3.42
C HIS A 63 -4.74 6.90 4.25
N ASN A 64 -4.11 6.72 5.42
CA ASN A 64 -4.37 5.61 6.36
C ASN A 64 -4.18 4.20 5.77
N LEU A 65 -3.34 4.05 4.75
CA LEU A 65 -3.05 2.74 4.13
C LEU A 65 -1.85 2.03 4.78
N VAL A 66 -1.01 2.77 5.50
CA VAL A 66 0.11 2.26 6.29
C VAL A 66 0.23 3.04 7.61
N ASP A 67 0.75 2.38 8.65
CA ASP A 67 1.11 2.99 9.93
C ASP A 67 2.63 3.13 10.04
N HIS A 68 3.09 4.22 10.67
CA HIS A 68 4.48 4.37 11.08
C HIS A 68 4.69 3.84 12.51
N LEU A 69 5.53 2.81 12.66
CA LEU A 69 5.81 2.15 13.94
C LEU A 69 6.99 2.76 14.71
N GLY A 70 7.60 3.82 14.20
CA GLY A 70 8.84 4.40 14.73
C GLY A 70 10.08 3.91 13.99
N ASN A 71 11.19 4.66 14.11
CA ASN A 71 12.47 4.36 13.47
C ASN A 71 12.39 4.14 11.94
N GLY A 72 11.42 4.78 11.26
CA GLY A 72 11.21 4.63 9.83
C GLY A 72 10.59 3.30 9.42
N VAL A 73 10.10 2.49 10.35
CA VAL A 73 9.42 1.22 10.05
C VAL A 73 7.95 1.50 9.78
N TYR A 74 7.43 0.96 8.68
CA TYR A 74 6.02 1.05 8.30
C TYR A 74 5.37 -0.33 8.24
N ARG A 75 4.08 -0.40 8.55
CA ARG A 75 3.23 -1.60 8.44
C ARG A 75 1.97 -1.26 7.66
N ILE A 76 1.46 -2.19 6.85
CA ILE A 76 0.17 -2.03 6.18
C ILE A 76 -1.00 -2.04 7.20
N THR A 77 -2.01 -1.20 6.98
CA THR A 77 -3.22 -1.16 7.81
C THR A 77 -4.31 -2.08 7.24
N ASP A 78 -5.41 -2.25 7.98
CA ASP A 78 -6.60 -2.93 7.46
C ASP A 78 -7.17 -2.24 6.22
N SER A 79 -7.14 -0.91 6.17
CA SER A 79 -7.53 -0.12 4.99
C SER A 79 -6.61 -0.39 3.79
N GLY A 80 -5.30 -0.52 4.03
CA GLY A 80 -4.34 -0.93 3.01
C GLY A 80 -4.65 -2.32 2.45
N HIS A 81 -4.99 -3.29 3.32
CA HIS A 81 -5.42 -4.62 2.90
C HIS A 81 -6.74 -4.59 2.12
N ALA A 82 -7.72 -3.79 2.57
CA ALA A 82 -8.98 -3.61 1.88
C ALA A 82 -8.78 -2.99 0.48
N TYR A 83 -7.89 -2.02 0.35
CA TYR A 83 -7.50 -1.43 -0.94
C TYR A 83 -6.87 -2.48 -1.87
N LEU A 84 -5.90 -3.26 -1.37
CA LEU A 84 -5.25 -4.31 -2.17
C LEU A 84 -6.25 -5.38 -2.65
N ALA A 85 -7.31 -5.62 -1.87
CA ALA A 85 -8.41 -6.53 -2.19
C ALA A 85 -9.51 -5.89 -3.07
N GLY A 86 -9.37 -4.63 -3.49
CA GLY A 86 -10.37 -3.92 -4.29
C GLY A 86 -11.65 -3.54 -3.54
N LYS A 87 -11.59 -3.51 -2.20
CA LYS A 87 -12.72 -3.24 -1.29
C LYS A 87 -12.74 -1.81 -0.75
N LEU A 88 -11.70 -1.03 -1.03
CA LEU A 88 -11.59 0.37 -0.63
C LEU A 88 -11.15 1.20 -1.81
N ASP A 89 -11.85 2.32 -2.02
CA ASP A 89 -11.50 3.35 -3.00
C ASP A 89 -10.59 4.39 -2.34
N THR A 90 -9.45 4.64 -2.98
CA THR A 90 -8.50 5.68 -2.56
C THR A 90 -8.61 6.94 -3.41
N GLY A 91 -9.54 6.97 -4.36
CA GLY A 91 -9.96 8.17 -5.07
C GLY A 91 -10.42 9.23 -4.09
N ASP A 92 -9.77 10.39 -4.13
CA ASP A 92 -10.22 11.57 -3.40
C ASP A 92 -11.67 11.85 -3.81
N SER A 93 -12.62 11.62 -2.91
CA SER A 93 -13.92 12.26 -3.00
C SER A 93 -13.66 13.76 -2.94
N GLU A 94 -13.95 14.48 -4.02
CA GLU A 94 -13.82 15.93 -4.09
C GLU A 94 -14.45 16.54 -2.83
N ASN A 95 -13.62 17.04 -1.92
CA ASN A 95 -14.08 17.81 -0.79
C ASN A 95 -14.58 19.14 -1.38
N THR A 96 -15.91 19.24 -1.53
CA THR A 96 -16.65 20.42 -2.00
C THR A 96 -16.59 21.53 -0.96
#